data_AF-A0A2R7JRG3-F1
#
_entry.id   AF-A0A2R7JRG3-F1
#
_cell.length_a   1.000
_cell.length_b   1.000
_cell.length_c   1.000
_cell.angle_alpha   90.00
_cell.angle_beta   90.00
_cell.angle_gamma   90.00
#
_symmetry.space_group_name_H-M   'P 1'
#
loop_
_entity.id
_entity.type
_entity.pdbx_description
1 polymer ?
#
loop_
_entity_poly.entity_id
_entity_poly.type
_entity_poly.pdbx_seq_one_letter_code
_entity_poly.pdbx_strand_id
1 'polypeptide(L)'
;MNSGKAKSITGGAPIPPPRTLPGMDLSLARIATQVARHARPLLLANHATLLTITIDTRDEQAPLWIGFWDLRGTLAPLPMRPGKAKKAFAALEAAASILLADLIQRWPANAVPPAVGIFTDGGGVAFSSDYPSPLSSNWLAHHQAGLCPTTTLLPFHPNGAWSRLIAPTLEPLIH
;
A
#
# COMPACT_ATOMS: atom_id res chain seq x y z
N MET A 1 51.89 37.63 -5.01
CA MET A 1 50.89 37.56 -6.09
C MET A 1 49.96 36.38 -5.79
N ASN A 2 48.66 36.63 -5.89
CA ASN A 2 47.55 35.71 -5.59
C ASN A 2 47.42 34.59 -6.64
N SER A 3 47.09 33.38 -6.18
CA SER A 3 46.19 32.41 -6.82
C SER A 3 45.96 31.30 -5.77
N GLY A 4 44.76 30.94 -5.34
CA GLY A 4 43.49 30.87 -6.06
C GLY A 4 43.02 29.41 -5.99
N LYS A 5 41.96 29.17 -5.20
CA LYS A 5 41.30 27.89 -4.84
C LYS A 5 41.21 26.82 -5.94
N ALA A 6 41.25 25.55 -5.51
CA ALA A 6 40.15 24.59 -5.75
C ALA A 6 40.25 23.39 -4.78
N LYS A 7 39.42 23.38 -3.73
CA LYS A 7 39.10 22.17 -2.95
C LYS A 7 38.19 21.30 -3.81
N SER A 8 38.68 20.17 -4.30
CA SER A 8 37.84 19.14 -4.92
C SER A 8 37.05 18.44 -3.82
N ILE A 9 35.80 18.86 -3.66
CA ILE A 9 34.76 18.14 -2.92
C ILE A 9 34.06 17.23 -3.92
N THR A 10 34.52 15.98 -4.03
CA THR A 10 33.75 14.89 -4.65
C THR A 10 33.22 14.00 -3.54
N GLY A 11 32.30 14.58 -2.75
CA GLY A 11 31.39 13.84 -1.90
C GLY A 11 30.21 13.36 -2.75
N GLY A 12 30.33 12.18 -3.33
CA GLY A 12 29.19 11.41 -3.81
C GLY A 12 28.98 10.25 -2.85
N ALA A 13 28.22 10.46 -1.78
CA ALA A 13 27.79 9.36 -0.95
C ALA A 13 27.03 8.36 -1.86
N PRO A 14 27.33 7.05 -1.78
CA PRO A 14 26.61 6.06 -2.57
C PRO A 14 25.12 6.21 -2.27
N ILE A 15 24.30 6.28 -3.32
CA ILE A 15 22.85 6.19 -3.22
C ILE A 15 22.58 4.87 -2.46
N PRO A 16 21.99 4.89 -1.26
CA PRO A 16 21.72 3.66 -0.55
C PRO A 16 20.76 2.83 -1.40
N PRO A 17 20.94 1.50 -1.49
CA PRO A 17 19.99 0.65 -2.19
C PRO A 17 18.58 0.88 -1.61
N PRO A 18 17.51 0.68 -2.42
CA PRO A 18 16.16 0.72 -1.89
C PRO A 18 16.12 -0.20 -0.66
N ARG A 19 15.80 0.39 0.50
CA ARG A 19 15.77 -0.36 1.76
C ARG A 19 14.58 -1.29 1.70
N THR A 20 14.81 -2.53 1.25
CA THR A 20 13.88 -3.63 1.44
C THR A 20 13.54 -3.71 2.92
N LEU A 21 12.26 -3.46 3.24
CA LEU A 21 11.73 -3.63 4.58
C LEU A 21 12.05 -5.06 5.05
N PRO A 22 12.46 -5.27 6.31
CA PRO A 22 12.84 -6.59 6.81
C PRO A 22 11.71 -7.60 6.58
N GLY A 23 12.07 -8.88 6.42
CA GLY A 23 11.22 -9.95 5.89
C GLY A 23 9.81 -10.07 6.48
N MET A 24 8.94 -10.71 5.69
CA MET A 24 7.56 -11.03 6.04
C MET A 24 7.50 -11.85 7.34
N ASP A 25 6.92 -11.29 8.38
CA ASP A 25 6.73 -11.93 9.69
C ASP A 25 5.43 -12.76 9.67
N LEU A 26 5.43 -13.96 10.27
CA LEU A 26 4.22 -14.78 10.45
C LEU A 26 3.10 -14.01 11.16
N SER A 27 3.46 -13.07 12.05
CA SER A 27 2.50 -12.17 12.68
C SER A 27 1.78 -11.28 11.67
N LEU A 28 2.52 -10.66 10.74
CA LEU A 28 1.96 -9.81 9.68
C LEU A 28 1.06 -10.60 8.74
N ALA A 29 1.49 -11.79 8.32
CA ALA A 29 0.70 -12.64 7.43
C ALA A 29 -0.65 -13.03 8.06
N ARG A 30 -0.67 -13.28 9.37
CA ARG A 30 -1.89 -13.57 10.12
C ARG A 30 -2.84 -12.36 10.17
N ILE A 31 -2.33 -11.17 10.42
CA ILE A 31 -3.14 -9.94 10.46
C ILE A 31 -3.64 -9.60 9.04
N ALA A 32 -2.79 -9.73 8.02
CA ALA A 32 -3.18 -9.57 6.62
C ALA A 32 -4.32 -10.54 6.22
N THR A 33 -4.28 -11.78 6.71
CA THR A 33 -5.38 -12.75 6.51
C THR A 33 -6.70 -12.26 7.13
N GLN A 34 -6.65 -11.62 8.30
CA GLN A 34 -7.84 -11.04 8.93
C GLN A 34 -8.37 -9.87 8.12
N VAL A 35 -7.49 -8.97 7.66
CA VAL A 35 -7.84 -7.86 6.76
C VAL A 35 -8.56 -8.37 5.52
N ALA A 36 -7.96 -9.31 4.78
CA ALA A 36 -8.57 -9.89 3.58
C ALA A 36 -9.94 -10.51 3.86
N ARG A 37 -10.05 -11.29 4.95
CA ARG A 37 -11.31 -11.93 5.36
C ARG A 37 -12.41 -10.92 5.67
N HIS A 38 -12.10 -9.82 6.36
CA HIS A 38 -13.07 -8.78 6.71
C HIS A 38 -13.39 -7.83 5.55
N ALA A 39 -12.43 -7.62 4.63
CA ALA A 39 -12.63 -6.84 3.41
C ALA A 39 -13.56 -7.54 2.41
N ARG A 40 -13.49 -8.87 2.28
CA ARG A 40 -14.28 -9.66 1.32
C ARG A 40 -15.80 -9.37 1.34
N PRO A 41 -16.52 -9.41 2.48
CA PRO A 41 -17.95 -9.07 2.48
C PRO A 41 -18.23 -7.62 2.11
N LEU A 42 -17.30 -6.69 2.39
CA LEU A 42 -17.44 -5.28 2.01
C LEU A 42 -17.25 -5.09 0.50
N LEU A 43 -16.25 -5.73 -0.09
CA LEU A 43 -16.03 -5.75 -1.54
C LEU A 43 -17.27 -6.24 -2.29
N LEU A 44 -17.83 -7.36 -1.85
CA LEU A 44 -19.05 -7.93 -2.42
C LEU A 44 -20.25 -6.99 -2.29
N ALA A 45 -20.44 -6.37 -1.12
CA ALA A 45 -21.55 -5.46 -0.87
C ALA A 45 -21.47 -4.16 -1.68
N ASN A 46 -20.28 -3.74 -2.10
CA ASN A 46 -20.05 -2.51 -2.86
C ASN A 46 -19.81 -2.77 -4.36
N HIS A 47 -19.90 -4.03 -4.82
CA HIS A 47 -19.50 -4.42 -6.17
C HIS A 47 -18.08 -3.94 -6.55
N ALA A 48 -17.23 -3.84 -5.53
CA ALA A 48 -15.86 -3.39 -5.64
C ALA A 48 -14.94 -4.60 -5.81
N THR A 49 -13.82 -4.39 -6.46
CA THR A 49 -12.82 -5.43 -6.70
C THR A 49 -11.52 -5.18 -5.96
N LEU A 50 -11.28 -3.94 -5.54
CA LEU A 50 -10.19 -3.58 -4.65
C LEU A 50 -10.70 -2.70 -3.52
N LEU A 51 -10.14 -2.90 -2.35
CA LEU A 51 -10.34 -2.07 -1.16
C LEU A 51 -8.98 -1.55 -0.74
N THR A 52 -8.87 -0.23 -0.61
CA THR A 52 -7.67 0.46 -0.11
C THR A 52 -7.96 1.02 1.27
N ILE A 53 -7.01 0.88 2.20
CA ILE A 53 -7.12 1.40 3.57
C ILE A 53 -5.88 2.23 3.84
N THR A 54 -6.06 3.48 4.26
CA THR A 54 -4.98 4.43 4.50
C THR A 54 -5.13 5.07 5.86
N ILE A 55 -4.01 5.36 6.52
CA ILE A 55 -3.95 6.18 7.73
C ILE A 55 -3.07 7.40 7.46
N ASP A 56 -3.44 8.56 8.00
CA ASP A 56 -2.54 9.72 8.08
C ASP A 56 -1.58 9.49 9.25
N THR A 57 -0.28 9.40 8.96
CA THR A 57 0.71 9.08 10.01
C THR A 57 1.05 10.27 10.90
N ARG A 58 0.60 11.48 10.52
CA ARG A 58 0.84 12.72 11.29
C ARG A 58 -0.20 12.93 12.37
N ASP A 59 -1.29 12.19 12.32
CA ASP A 59 -2.39 12.25 13.28
C ASP A 59 -2.68 10.84 13.80
N GLU A 60 -2.20 10.55 15.00
CA GLU A 60 -2.40 9.24 15.67
C GLU A 60 -3.88 8.95 15.96
N GLN A 61 -4.75 9.97 15.93
CA GLN A 61 -6.19 9.83 16.11
C GLN A 61 -6.95 9.87 14.78
N ALA A 62 -6.25 9.97 13.64
CA ALA A 62 -6.89 10.01 12.34
C ALA A 62 -7.70 8.73 12.12
N PRO A 63 -8.96 8.86 11.64
CA PRO A 63 -9.71 7.69 11.22
C PRO A 63 -8.97 6.98 10.09
N LEU A 64 -9.25 5.69 9.89
CA LEU A 64 -8.84 5.00 8.68
C LEU A 64 -9.67 5.49 7.50
N TRP A 65 -9.00 5.80 6.40
CA TRP A 65 -9.63 6.19 5.16
C TRP A 65 -9.74 4.96 4.28
N ILE A 66 -10.98 4.57 3.97
CA ILE A 66 -11.26 3.40 3.14
C ILE A 66 -11.72 3.88 1.77
N GLY A 67 -11.19 3.25 0.72
CA GLY A 67 -11.57 3.48 -0.66
C GLY A 67 -11.96 2.17 -1.33
N PHE A 68 -12.96 2.21 -2.20
CA PHE A 68 -13.33 1.06 -3.02
C PHE A 68 -13.06 1.35 -4.49
N TRP A 69 -12.52 0.37 -5.20
CA TRP A 69 -12.24 0.47 -6.62
C TRP A 69 -13.07 -0.55 -7.37
N ASP A 70 -13.73 -0.10 -8.43
CA ASP A 70 -14.38 -0.99 -9.37
C ASP A 70 -13.38 -1.59 -10.37
N LEU A 71 -13.86 -2.45 -11.26
CA LEU A 71 -13.04 -3.06 -12.33
C LEU A 71 -12.48 -2.03 -13.33
N ARG A 72 -13.05 -0.83 -13.38
CA ARG A 72 -12.60 0.25 -14.27
C ARG A 72 -11.48 1.07 -13.64
N GLY A 73 -11.09 0.77 -12.40
CA GLY A 73 -10.10 1.54 -11.66
C GLY A 73 -10.65 2.88 -11.17
N THR A 74 -11.97 3.03 -11.08
CA THR A 74 -12.59 4.22 -10.53
C THR A 74 -12.65 4.08 -9.01
N LEU A 75 -12.03 5.02 -8.30
CA LEU A 75 -12.18 5.14 -6.86
C LEU A 75 -13.59 5.67 -6.55
N ALA A 76 -14.42 4.83 -5.96
CA ALA A 76 -15.67 5.28 -5.36
C ALA A 76 -15.34 5.98 -4.03
N PRO A 77 -15.70 7.27 -3.85
CA PRO A 77 -15.57 7.94 -2.56
C PRO A 77 -16.52 7.28 -1.54
N LEU A 78 -16.10 7.21 -0.28
CA LEU A 78 -16.86 6.57 0.81
C LEU A 78 -17.34 7.60 1.86
N PRO A 79 -18.42 7.31 2.63
CA PRO A 79 -18.74 5.99 3.16
C PRO A 79 -20.02 5.33 2.67
N MET A 80 -19.95 4.01 2.73
CA MET A 80 -21.01 3.03 2.65
C MET A 80 -22.00 3.36 3.77
N ARG A 81 -23.31 3.32 3.48
CA ARG A 81 -24.34 3.47 4.51
C ARG A 81 -24.16 2.32 5.52
N PRO A 82 -24.01 2.60 6.83
CA PRO A 82 -23.78 1.59 7.87
C PRO A 82 -25.07 0.77 8.10
N GLY A 83 -25.41 -0.07 7.14
CA GLY A 83 -26.43 -1.10 7.30
C GLY A 83 -25.83 -2.34 7.96
N LYS A 84 -26.16 -3.51 7.41
CA LYS A 84 -25.77 -4.84 7.95
C LYS A 84 -24.26 -5.11 8.01
N ALA A 85 -23.43 -4.28 7.37
CA ALA A 85 -21.98 -4.47 7.28
C ALA A 85 -21.17 -3.73 8.37
N LYS A 86 -21.82 -3.04 9.32
CA LYS A 86 -21.14 -2.29 10.40
C LYS A 86 -20.14 -3.15 11.19
N LYS A 87 -20.49 -4.42 11.46
CA LYS A 87 -19.61 -5.36 12.17
C LYS A 87 -18.38 -5.75 11.34
N ALA A 88 -18.54 -5.95 10.04
CA ALA A 88 -17.43 -6.27 9.14
C ALA A 88 -16.49 -5.06 9.00
N PHE A 89 -17.04 -3.85 8.95
CA PHE A 89 -16.29 -2.61 8.93
C PHE A 89 -15.46 -2.42 10.20
N ALA A 90 -16.07 -2.53 11.38
CA ALA A 90 -15.35 -2.42 12.65
C ALA A 90 -14.25 -3.48 12.82
N ALA A 91 -14.50 -4.72 12.36
CA ALA A 91 -13.49 -5.78 12.38
C ALA A 91 -12.35 -5.52 11.38
N LEU A 92 -12.67 -4.96 10.20
CA LEU A 92 -11.68 -4.53 9.23
C LEU A 92 -10.82 -3.40 9.78
N GLU A 93 -11.43 -2.36 10.35
CA GLU A 93 -10.72 -1.22 10.94
C GLU A 93 -9.75 -1.69 12.02
N ALA A 94 -10.21 -2.53 12.95
CA ALA A 94 -9.36 -3.07 14.01
C ALA A 94 -8.15 -3.85 13.44
N ALA A 95 -8.36 -4.74 12.48
CA ALA A 95 -7.28 -5.53 11.88
C ALA A 95 -6.32 -4.65 11.05
N ALA A 96 -6.86 -3.68 10.31
CA ALA A 96 -6.08 -2.79 9.46
C ALA A 96 -5.26 -1.79 10.29
N SER A 97 -5.78 -1.27 11.40
CA SER A 97 -5.02 -0.41 12.30
C SER A 97 -3.80 -1.11 12.87
N ILE A 98 -3.94 -2.37 13.31
CA ILE A 98 -2.81 -3.15 13.81
C ILE A 98 -1.79 -3.36 12.69
N LEU A 99 -2.25 -3.75 11.49
CA LEU A 99 -1.36 -3.99 10.36
C LEU A 99 -0.59 -2.74 9.93
N LEU A 100 -1.29 -1.60 9.84
CA LEU A 100 -0.69 -0.33 9.45
C LEU A 100 0.28 0.20 10.51
N ALA A 101 -0.03 0.04 11.80
CA ALA A 101 0.88 0.39 12.88
C ALA A 101 2.19 -0.41 12.79
N ASP A 102 2.10 -1.74 12.59
CA ASP A 102 3.28 -2.60 12.41
C ASP A 102 4.06 -2.24 11.14
N LEU A 103 3.38 -1.87 10.05
CA LEU A 103 4.03 -1.45 8.81
C LEU A 103 4.77 -0.12 9.01
N ILE A 104 4.14 0.89 9.60
CA ILE A 104 4.74 2.22 9.83
C ILE A 104 6.05 2.12 10.61
N GLN A 105 6.11 1.25 11.62
CA GLN A 105 7.32 1.03 12.42
C GLN A 105 8.52 0.53 11.62
N ARG A 106 8.32 0.06 10.38
CA ARG A 106 9.40 -0.42 9.52
C ARG A 106 10.08 0.68 8.73
N TRP A 107 9.49 1.88 8.65
CA TRP A 107 10.17 3.06 8.13
C TRP A 107 11.11 3.65 9.20
N PRO A 108 12.30 4.13 8.83
CA PRO A 108 13.10 4.98 9.71
C PRO A 108 12.26 6.17 10.20
N ALA A 109 12.43 6.58 11.46
CA ALA A 109 11.63 7.63 12.08
C ALA A 109 11.58 8.96 11.29
N ASN A 110 12.64 9.27 10.54
CA ASN A 110 12.74 10.48 9.71
C ASN A 110 12.28 10.29 8.25
N ALA A 111 11.76 9.11 7.91
CA ALA A 111 11.37 8.72 6.55
C ALA A 111 9.94 8.17 6.49
N VAL A 112 9.18 8.22 7.59
CA VAL A 112 7.76 7.83 7.60
C VAL A 112 6.97 8.76 6.67
N PRO A 113 6.29 8.24 5.64
CA PRO A 113 5.47 9.04 4.75
C PRO A 113 4.26 9.62 5.51
N PRO A 114 3.71 10.78 5.10
CA PRO A 114 2.55 11.40 5.77
C PRO A 114 1.26 10.57 5.68
N ALA A 115 1.21 9.61 4.77
CA ALA A 115 0.11 8.65 4.66
C ALA A 115 0.66 7.30 4.24
N VAL A 116 0.18 6.25 4.90
CA VAL A 116 0.56 4.86 4.63
C VAL A 116 -0.72 4.04 4.49
N GLY A 117 -0.74 3.15 3.51
CA GLY A 117 -1.90 2.33 3.24
C GLY A 117 -1.58 0.97 2.64
N ILE A 118 -2.60 0.14 2.68
CA ILE A 118 -2.64 -1.22 2.14
C ILE A 118 -3.78 -1.32 1.11
N PHE A 119 -3.71 -2.35 0.28
CA PHE A 119 -4.78 -2.71 -0.65
C PHE A 119 -5.04 -4.21 -0.66
N THR A 120 -6.30 -4.59 -0.88
CA THR A 120 -6.77 -5.99 -0.83
C THR A 120 -7.93 -6.24 -1.80
N ASP A 121 -7.96 -7.43 -2.39
CA ASP A 121 -9.08 -7.97 -3.19
C ASP A 121 -9.96 -8.94 -2.38
N GLY A 122 -9.72 -9.04 -1.06
CA GLY A 122 -10.39 -9.98 -0.17
C GLY A 122 -9.78 -11.38 -0.14
N GLY A 123 -8.75 -11.65 -0.96
CA GLY A 123 -7.93 -12.86 -0.94
C GLY A 123 -6.46 -12.56 -0.63
N GLY A 124 -5.89 -11.52 -1.25
CA GLY A 124 -4.53 -11.04 -1.04
C GLY A 124 -4.48 -9.68 -0.35
N VAL A 125 -3.29 -9.30 0.15
CA VAL A 125 -3.00 -8.01 0.75
C VAL A 125 -1.58 -7.59 0.35
N ALA A 126 -1.44 -6.35 -0.07
CA ALA A 126 -0.15 -5.74 -0.35
C ALA A 126 -0.12 -4.26 0.04
N PHE A 127 1.07 -3.70 0.00
CA PHE A 127 1.32 -2.27 0.12
C PHE A 127 2.45 -1.86 -0.83
N SER A 128 2.67 -0.56 -0.99
CA SER A 128 3.77 -0.01 -1.79
C SER A 128 4.62 0.87 -0.90
N SER A 129 5.93 0.59 -0.81
CA SER A 129 6.82 1.43 -0.02
C SER A 129 7.10 2.76 -0.69
N ASP A 130 7.22 2.72 -2.02
CA ASP A 130 7.64 3.86 -2.85
C ASP A 130 6.47 4.78 -3.18
N TYR A 131 5.25 4.23 -3.19
CA TYR A 131 4.02 5.02 -3.32
C TYR A 131 2.95 4.62 -2.29
N PRO A 132 3.15 5.03 -1.02
CA PRO A 132 2.52 4.44 0.17
C PRO A 132 1.08 4.86 0.42
N SER A 133 0.55 5.88 -0.27
CA SER A 133 -0.81 6.35 -0.09
C SER A 133 -1.71 5.88 -1.25
N PRO A 134 -2.49 4.79 -1.07
CA PRO A 134 -3.35 4.28 -2.13
C PRO A 134 -4.56 5.17 -2.44
N LEU A 135 -4.73 6.29 -1.73
CA LEU A 135 -5.75 7.30 -2.00
C LEU A 135 -5.23 8.48 -2.83
N SER A 136 -3.94 8.53 -3.13
CA SER A 136 -3.39 9.57 -4.01
C SER A 136 -3.98 9.46 -5.43
N SER A 137 -4.25 10.61 -6.05
CA SER A 137 -4.60 10.65 -7.46
C SER A 137 -3.47 10.02 -8.27
N ASN A 138 -3.82 9.16 -9.22
CA ASN A 138 -2.91 8.34 -10.05
C ASN A 138 -2.25 7.14 -9.36
N TRP A 139 -2.50 6.86 -8.07
CA TRP A 139 -1.93 5.69 -7.39
C TRP A 139 -2.09 4.40 -8.18
N LEU A 140 -3.30 4.11 -8.63
CA LEU A 140 -3.57 2.90 -9.37
C LEU A 140 -2.87 2.89 -10.74
N ALA A 141 -2.87 4.02 -11.45
CA ALA A 141 -2.24 4.13 -12.77
C ALA A 141 -0.72 3.88 -12.70
N HIS A 142 -0.04 4.40 -11.69
CA HIS A 142 1.40 4.17 -11.49
C HIS A 142 1.73 2.69 -11.25
N HIS A 143 0.90 1.99 -10.48
CA HIS A 143 1.09 0.56 -10.22
C HIS A 143 0.75 -0.30 -11.44
N GLN A 144 -0.31 0.04 -12.18
CA GLN A 144 -0.65 -0.64 -13.44
C GLN A 144 0.44 -0.47 -14.51
N ALA A 145 1.12 0.67 -14.50
CA ALA A 145 2.25 0.95 -15.39
C ALA A 145 3.58 0.30 -14.93
N GLY A 146 3.61 -0.39 -13.77
CA GLY A 146 4.84 -1.00 -13.26
C GLY A 146 5.85 -0.04 -12.64
N LEU A 147 5.46 1.23 -12.45
CA LEU A 147 6.38 2.27 -11.98
C LEU A 147 6.61 2.22 -10.47
N CYS A 148 5.75 1.51 -9.74
CA CYS A 148 5.81 1.39 -8.29
C CYS A 148 5.70 -0.09 -7.91
N PRO A 149 6.79 -0.73 -7.44
CA PRO A 149 6.74 -2.11 -7.00
C PRO A 149 5.90 -2.24 -5.73
N THR A 150 5.23 -3.37 -5.58
CA THR A 150 4.41 -3.67 -4.40
C THR A 150 5.05 -4.78 -3.58
N THR A 151 4.92 -4.67 -2.26
CA THR A 151 5.29 -5.73 -1.33
C THR A 151 4.05 -6.50 -0.95
N THR A 152 4.05 -7.80 -1.29
CA THR A 152 2.94 -8.70 -0.98
C THR A 152 3.08 -9.23 0.44
N LEU A 153 2.04 -9.02 1.26
CA LEU A 153 1.91 -9.56 2.62
C LEU A 153 1.11 -10.87 2.64
N LEU A 154 0.14 -10.97 1.73
CA LEU A 154 -0.65 -12.16 1.47
C LEU A 154 -0.89 -12.25 -0.04
N PRO A 155 -0.57 -13.37 -0.70
CA PRO A 155 -0.63 -13.46 -2.16
C PRO A 155 -2.06 -13.28 -2.67
N PHE A 156 -2.18 -12.48 -3.73
CA PHE A 156 -3.42 -12.35 -4.49
C PHE A 156 -3.69 -13.61 -5.29
N HIS A 157 -4.95 -13.84 -5.65
CA HIS A 157 -5.28 -14.94 -6.55
C HIS A 157 -4.55 -14.72 -7.90
N PRO A 158 -3.84 -15.73 -8.45
CA PRO A 158 -2.99 -15.54 -9.64
C PRO A 158 -3.79 -15.09 -10.88
N ASN A 159 -5.07 -15.44 -10.95
CA ASN A 159 -5.98 -15.03 -12.02
C ASN A 159 -6.91 -13.88 -11.60
N GLY A 160 -6.68 -13.27 -10.43
CA GLY A 160 -7.47 -12.13 -9.95
C GLY A 160 -7.19 -10.88 -10.77
N ALA A 161 -8.16 -9.97 -10.86
CA ALA A 161 -8.03 -8.70 -11.60
C ALA A 161 -6.81 -7.86 -11.18
N TRP A 162 -6.34 -8.06 -9.94
CA TRP A 162 -5.26 -7.29 -9.31
C TRP A 162 -3.94 -8.06 -9.19
N SER A 163 -3.87 -9.29 -9.69
CA SER A 163 -2.61 -10.07 -9.78
C SER A 163 -1.52 -9.33 -10.55
N ARG A 164 -1.90 -8.45 -11.48
CA ARG A 164 -0.97 -7.63 -12.27
C ARG A 164 -0.30 -6.52 -11.46
N LEU A 165 -0.88 -6.07 -10.35
CA LEU A 165 -0.25 -5.06 -9.49
C LEU A 165 0.94 -5.61 -8.69
N ILE A 166 1.02 -6.94 -8.56
CA ILE A 166 2.08 -7.64 -7.82
C ILE A 166 3.06 -8.38 -8.73
N ALA A 167 2.79 -8.44 -10.03
CA ALA A 167 3.69 -9.03 -11.00
C ALA A 167 4.75 -7.98 -11.37
N PRO A 168 6.06 -8.31 -11.36
CA PRO A 168 7.05 -7.44 -11.97
C PRO A 168 6.68 -7.27 -13.43
N THR A 169 6.67 -6.02 -13.90
CA THR A 169 6.43 -5.70 -15.30
C THR A 169 7.54 -6.33 -16.12
N LEU A 170 7.29 -7.52 -16.65
CA LEU A 170 8.07 -8.06 -17.74
C LEU A 170 7.72 -7.20 -18.95
N GLU A 171 8.51 -6.17 -19.21
CA GLU A 171 8.54 -5.63 -20.57
C GLU A 171 8.91 -6.79 -21.49
N PRO A 172 8.14 -7.05 -22.56
CA PRO A 172 8.66 -7.89 -23.62
C PRO A 172 9.84 -7.14 -24.21
N LEU A 173 11.05 -7.68 -24.02
CA LEU A 173 12.22 -7.35 -24.84
C LEU A 173 11.83 -7.65 -26.29
N ILE A 174 11.41 -6.61 -27.01
CA ILE A 174 11.26 -6.67 -28.46
C ILE A 174 12.69 -6.66 -29.01
N HIS A 175 13.14 -7.83 -29.49
CA HIS A 175 14.31 -7.98 -30.35
C HIS A 175 13.93 -7.82 -31.81
#